data_AF-A0AAN8WAZ9-F1
#
_entry.id   AF-A0AAN8WAZ9-F1
#
_cell.length_a   1.000
_cell.length_b   1.000
_cell.length_c   1.000
_cell.angle_alpha   90.00
_cell.angle_beta   90.00
_cell.angle_gamma   90.00
#
_symmetry.space_group_name_H-M   'P 1'
#
loop_
_entity.id
_entity.type
_entity.pdbx_description
1 polymer ?
#
loop_
_entity_poly.entity_id
_entity_poly.type
_entity_poly.pdbx_seq_one_letter_code
_entity_poly.pdbx_strand_id
1 'polypeptide(L)'
;MATGGPSKRSAPHDSSNVPPAKKGHWSQGLLAAMNDPNLVVATDDRIVIIKDKYPKARYHFLVIPKINVPNLKSLKREQSELLRYMENQAQMLAINYPQVEFRYGYHAIPSMSQLHLHMISQDFDSPCLKTKRHWNSFNTRYFLDSADVIRCLEERGMVVTMTPIAGEKLLEQPLKCHKCVYSPQNMPKLKQHLYKHINN
;
A
#
# COMPACT_ATOMS: atom_id res chain seq x y z
N MET A 1 79.57 -12.21 0.98
CA MET A 1 79.63 -13.08 -0.22
C MET A 1 78.25 -13.70 -0.40
N ALA A 2 77.74 -13.69 -1.63
CA ALA A 2 76.46 -14.30 -2.04
C ALA A 2 76.41 -15.80 -1.67
N THR A 3 75.28 -16.48 -1.51
CA THR A 3 74.17 -16.72 -2.46
C THR A 3 73.05 -17.51 -1.76
N GLY A 4 71.84 -17.56 -2.35
CA GLY A 4 70.92 -18.69 -2.18
C GLY A 4 69.53 -18.37 -1.63
N GLY A 5 68.61 -17.95 -2.50
CA GLY A 5 67.19 -17.79 -2.15
C GLY A 5 66.40 -19.11 -2.13
N PRO A 6 65.24 -19.17 -1.44
CA PRO A 6 64.28 -20.24 -1.64
C PRO A 6 62.97 -19.76 -2.28
N SER A 7 62.67 -20.42 -3.40
CA SER A 7 61.36 -20.83 -3.95
C SER A 7 60.07 -20.19 -3.38
N LYS A 8 59.37 -19.44 -4.24
CA LYS A 8 57.99 -18.97 -4.02
C LYS A 8 57.02 -20.16 -4.09
N ARG A 9 56.36 -20.49 -2.96
CA ARG A 9 55.11 -21.26 -2.95
C ARG A 9 53.94 -20.28 -3.08
N SER A 10 53.14 -20.42 -4.14
CA SER A 10 51.88 -19.72 -4.34
C SER A 10 50.82 -20.26 -3.38
N ALA A 11 50.19 -19.36 -2.61
CA ALA A 11 48.98 -19.66 -1.85
C ALA A 11 47.76 -19.72 -2.78
N PRO A 12 46.72 -20.52 -2.47
CA PRO A 12 45.50 -20.55 -3.26
C PRO A 12 44.71 -19.25 -3.06
N HIS A 13 44.26 -18.68 -4.18
CA HIS A 13 43.38 -17.52 -4.22
C HIS A 13 41.97 -17.96 -3.81
N ASP A 14 41.57 -17.68 -2.57
CA ASP A 14 40.17 -17.83 -2.14
C ASP A 14 39.32 -16.73 -2.79
N SER A 15 38.50 -17.13 -3.77
CA SER A 15 37.59 -16.24 -4.48
C SER A 15 36.15 -16.47 -4.03
N SER A 16 35.82 -16.13 -2.80
CA SER A 16 34.42 -16.00 -2.38
C SER A 16 33.93 -14.56 -2.55
N ASN A 17 33.88 -14.07 -3.78
CA ASN A 17 33.22 -12.81 -4.09
C ASN A 17 31.74 -13.10 -4.43
N VAL A 18 30.93 -13.36 -3.41
CA VAL A 18 29.47 -13.48 -3.58
C VAL A 18 28.93 -12.07 -3.83
N PRO A 19 28.35 -11.78 -5.01
CA PRO A 19 27.81 -10.47 -5.29
C PRO A 19 26.64 -10.17 -4.34
N PRO A 20 26.51 -8.94 -3.83
CA PRO A 20 25.36 -8.57 -3.01
C PRO A 20 24.07 -8.79 -3.81
N ALA A 21 23.09 -9.42 -3.18
CA ALA A 21 21.78 -9.67 -3.77
C ALA A 21 21.21 -8.36 -4.36
N LYS A 22 20.85 -8.39 -5.65
CA LYS A 22 20.27 -7.24 -6.35
C LYS A 22 19.02 -6.79 -5.59
N LYS A 23 19.07 -5.60 -4.99
CA LYS A 23 17.89 -4.95 -4.42
C LYS A 23 16.88 -4.76 -5.55
N GLY A 24 15.80 -5.54 -5.54
CA GLY A 24 14.70 -5.40 -6.49
C GLY A 24 14.16 -3.96 -6.48
N HIS A 25 13.62 -3.51 -7.61
CA HIS A 25 13.01 -2.19 -7.71
C HIS A 25 11.95 -2.05 -6.61
N TRP A 26 11.97 -0.95 -5.85
CA TRP A 26 11.13 -0.76 -4.66
C TRP A 26 9.62 -0.96 -4.92
N SER A 27 9.16 -0.76 -6.17
CA SER A 27 7.77 -1.02 -6.59
C SER A 27 7.37 -2.50 -6.52
N GLN A 28 8.33 -3.43 -6.44
CA GLN A 28 8.11 -4.88 -6.27
C GLN A 28 8.10 -5.30 -4.80
N GLY A 29 8.28 -4.36 -3.86
CA GLY A 29 8.31 -4.65 -2.42
C GLY A 29 7.04 -5.33 -1.92
N LEU A 30 5.91 -5.15 -2.62
CA LEU A 30 4.64 -5.78 -2.27
C LEU A 30 4.67 -7.31 -2.46
N LEU A 31 5.31 -7.81 -3.53
CA LEU A 31 5.42 -9.25 -3.78
C LEU A 31 6.23 -9.97 -2.70
N ALA A 32 7.27 -9.32 -2.17
CA ALA A 32 8.02 -9.84 -1.04
C ALA A 32 7.16 -9.85 0.24
N ALA A 33 6.39 -8.78 0.48
CA ALA A 33 5.51 -8.68 1.65
C ALA A 33 4.37 -9.71 1.66
N MET A 34 3.88 -10.12 0.48
CA MET A 34 2.87 -11.20 0.35
C MET A 34 3.36 -12.55 0.90
N ASN A 35 4.67 -12.76 0.99
CA ASN A 35 5.28 -14.00 1.47
C ASN A 35 5.91 -13.85 2.87
N ASP A 36 5.76 -12.70 3.53
CA ASP A 36 6.29 -12.47 4.87
C ASP A 36 5.27 -12.95 5.92
N PRO A 37 5.55 -14.05 6.66
CA PRO A 37 4.61 -14.61 7.63
C PRO A 37 4.27 -13.65 8.77
N ASN A 38 5.08 -12.62 9.03
CA ASN A 38 4.79 -11.62 10.05
C ASN A 38 3.76 -10.57 9.60
N LEU A 39 3.61 -10.41 8.29
CA LEU A 39 2.67 -9.45 7.69
C LEU A 39 1.37 -10.12 7.29
N VAL A 40 1.39 -11.40 6.91
CA VAL A 40 0.20 -12.14 6.49
C VAL A 40 -0.80 -12.27 7.64
N VAL A 41 -2.04 -11.85 7.38
CA VAL A 41 -3.19 -11.96 8.27
C VAL A 41 -4.08 -13.12 7.87
N ALA A 42 -4.32 -13.27 6.57
CA ALA A 42 -5.12 -14.34 5.98
C ALA A 42 -4.67 -14.60 4.54
N THR A 43 -4.86 -15.81 4.06
CA THR A 43 -4.62 -16.16 2.65
C THR A 43 -5.47 -17.34 2.24
N ASP A 44 -5.86 -17.37 0.97
CA ASP A 44 -6.51 -18.48 0.28
C ASP A 44 -5.89 -18.62 -1.13
N ASP A 45 -6.45 -19.46 -1.99
CA ASP A 45 -5.91 -19.68 -3.35
C ASP A 45 -5.98 -18.45 -4.27
N ARG A 46 -6.79 -17.44 -3.93
CA ARG A 46 -7.09 -16.28 -4.77
C ARG A 46 -6.40 -15.02 -4.28
N ILE A 47 -6.28 -14.82 -2.97
CA ILE A 47 -5.78 -13.58 -2.36
C ILE A 47 -4.82 -13.83 -1.19
N VAL A 48 -4.18 -12.75 -0.77
CA VAL A 48 -3.52 -12.62 0.53
C VAL A 48 -3.90 -11.27 1.14
N ILE A 49 -4.18 -11.27 2.43
CA ILE A 49 -4.38 -10.07 3.24
C ILE A 49 -3.14 -9.89 4.11
N ILE A 50 -2.48 -8.74 3.99
CA ILE A 50 -1.31 -8.40 4.79
C ILE A 50 -1.53 -7.11 5.58
N LYS A 51 -0.81 -6.95 6.69
CA LYS A 51 -0.64 -5.64 7.35
C LYS A 51 0.23 -4.74 6.46
N ASP A 52 -0.19 -3.49 6.26
CA ASP A 52 0.65 -2.49 5.60
C ASP A 52 1.89 -2.22 6.47
N LYS A 53 3.08 -2.29 5.87
CA LYS A 53 4.36 -2.09 6.57
C LYS A 53 4.53 -0.66 7.11
N TYR A 54 3.85 0.31 6.51
CA TYR A 54 3.87 1.72 6.88
C TYR A 54 2.43 2.23 7.07
N PRO A 55 1.69 1.71 8.07
CA PRO A 55 0.24 1.90 8.19
C PRO A 55 -0.10 3.38 8.36
N LYS A 56 -1.17 3.89 7.74
CA LYS A 56 -1.54 5.33 7.86
C LYS A 56 -2.62 5.61 8.90
N ALA A 57 -3.14 4.57 9.52
CA ALA A 57 -4.08 4.58 10.64
C ALA A 57 -3.74 3.41 11.59
N ARG A 58 -4.47 3.25 12.70
CA ARG A 58 -4.28 2.12 13.64
C ARG A 58 -4.40 0.76 12.96
N TYR A 59 -5.33 0.64 12.02
CA TYR A 59 -5.51 -0.57 11.21
C TYR A 59 -5.40 -0.21 9.74
N HIS A 60 -4.40 -0.79 9.07
CA HIS A 60 -4.22 -0.62 7.64
C HIS A 60 -3.75 -1.94 7.05
N PHE A 61 -4.64 -2.57 6.29
CA PHE A 61 -4.40 -3.83 5.61
C PHE A 61 -4.43 -3.64 4.10
N LEU A 62 -3.74 -4.52 3.40
CA LEU A 62 -3.74 -4.62 1.94
C LEU A 62 -4.30 -5.98 1.56
N VAL A 63 -5.40 -6.00 0.80
CA VAL A 63 -5.91 -7.21 0.16
C VAL A 63 -5.34 -7.25 -1.25
N ILE A 64 -4.62 -8.32 -1.57
CA ILE A 64 -3.80 -8.42 -2.78
C ILE A 64 -4.19 -9.70 -3.51
N PRO A 65 -4.56 -9.65 -4.81
CA PRO A 65 -4.80 -10.85 -5.58
C PRO A 65 -3.47 -11.60 -5.82
N LYS A 66 -3.52 -12.94 -5.83
CA LYS A 66 -2.37 -13.78 -6.18
C LYS A 66 -2.08 -13.77 -7.68
N ILE A 67 -3.10 -13.50 -8.50
CA ILE A 67 -2.90 -13.24 -9.93
C ILE A 67 -2.20 -11.89 -10.14
N ASN A 68 -1.37 -11.81 -11.19
CA ASN A 68 -0.69 -10.56 -11.52
C ASN A 68 -1.67 -9.56 -12.15
N VAL A 69 -1.98 -8.50 -11.42
CA VAL A 69 -2.80 -7.37 -11.91
C VAL A 69 -2.02 -6.10 -11.64
N PRO A 70 -1.33 -5.51 -12.61
CA PRO A 70 -0.39 -4.41 -12.34
C PRO A 70 -1.02 -3.18 -11.67
N ASN A 71 -2.24 -2.81 -12.07
CA ASN A 71 -2.97 -1.64 -11.57
C ASN A 71 -4.44 -1.63 -12.05
N LEU A 72 -5.24 -0.66 -11.58
CA LEU A 72 -6.64 -0.51 -11.95
C LEU A 72 -6.91 -0.41 -13.45
N LYS A 73 -6.02 0.22 -14.24
CA LYS A 73 -6.22 0.39 -15.69
C LYS A 73 -6.07 -0.91 -16.47
N SER A 74 -5.45 -1.93 -15.87
CA SER A 74 -5.30 -3.25 -16.49
C SER A 74 -6.52 -4.15 -16.30
N LEU A 75 -7.48 -3.74 -15.46
CA LEU A 75 -8.68 -4.51 -15.18
C LEU A 75 -9.65 -4.51 -16.36
N LYS A 76 -10.28 -5.67 -16.58
CA LYS A 76 -11.39 -5.88 -17.51
C LYS A 76 -12.65 -6.30 -16.76
N ARG A 77 -13.80 -6.23 -17.44
CA ARG A 77 -15.13 -6.54 -16.88
C ARG A 77 -15.16 -7.87 -16.12
N GLU A 78 -14.48 -8.89 -16.65
CA GLU A 78 -14.45 -10.26 -16.13
C GLU A 78 -13.80 -10.33 -14.73
N GLN A 79 -12.97 -9.35 -14.37
CA GLN A 79 -12.30 -9.26 -13.08
C GLN A 79 -13.13 -8.52 -12.02
N SER A 80 -14.35 -8.07 -12.34
CA SER A 80 -15.26 -7.45 -11.36
C SER A 80 -15.59 -8.37 -10.19
N GLU A 81 -15.73 -9.68 -10.44
CA GLU A 81 -15.96 -10.67 -9.38
C GLU A 81 -14.76 -10.80 -8.45
N LEU A 82 -13.53 -10.73 -8.96
CA LEU A 82 -12.33 -10.71 -8.12
C LEU A 82 -12.32 -9.49 -7.19
N LEU A 83 -12.70 -8.31 -7.68
CA LEU A 83 -12.76 -7.10 -6.83
C LEU A 83 -13.82 -7.23 -5.73
N ARG A 84 -15.01 -7.78 -6.05
CA ARG A 84 -16.04 -8.09 -5.04
C ARG A 84 -15.52 -9.09 -4.02
N TYR A 85 -14.83 -10.14 -4.48
CA TYR A 85 -14.25 -11.13 -3.58
C TYR A 85 -13.23 -10.50 -2.62
N MET A 86 -12.34 -9.64 -3.12
CA MET A 86 -11.37 -8.91 -2.30
C MET A 86 -12.06 -8.01 -1.26
N GLU A 87 -13.09 -7.25 -1.64
CA GLU A 87 -13.85 -6.41 -0.71
C GLU A 87 -14.60 -7.24 0.35
N ASN A 88 -15.25 -8.34 -0.05
CA ASN A 88 -15.95 -9.23 0.87
C ASN A 88 -14.98 -9.84 1.89
N GLN A 89 -13.79 -10.28 1.48
CA GLN A 89 -12.79 -10.80 2.41
C GLN A 89 -12.28 -9.71 3.38
N ALA A 90 -12.13 -8.46 2.91
CA ALA A 90 -11.82 -7.33 3.78
C ALA A 90 -12.93 -7.06 4.81
N GLN A 91 -14.20 -7.11 4.39
CA GLN A 91 -15.36 -6.94 5.27
C GLN A 91 -15.48 -8.08 6.29
N MET A 92 -15.21 -9.33 5.89
CA MET A 92 -15.16 -10.47 6.81
C MET A 92 -14.07 -10.28 7.87
N LEU A 93 -12.89 -9.77 7.49
CA LEU A 93 -11.84 -9.43 8.45
C LEU A 93 -12.28 -8.30 9.40
N ALA A 94 -13.07 -7.33 8.91
CA ALA A 94 -13.55 -6.19 9.70
C ALA A 94 -14.46 -6.59 10.87
N ILE A 95 -15.13 -7.76 10.78
CA ILE A 95 -15.97 -8.29 11.88
C ILE A 95 -15.17 -8.47 13.17
N ASN A 96 -13.86 -8.73 13.07
CA ASN A 96 -12.96 -8.85 14.23
C ASN A 96 -12.65 -7.50 14.90
N TYR A 97 -13.13 -6.38 14.35
CA TYR A 97 -12.87 -5.02 14.81
C TYR A 97 -14.18 -4.21 14.88
N PRO A 98 -15.18 -4.63 15.69
CA PRO A 98 -16.55 -4.09 15.63
C PRO A 98 -16.68 -2.61 15.99
N GLN A 99 -15.67 -2.03 16.65
CA GLN A 99 -15.63 -0.61 17.05
C GLN A 99 -14.86 0.27 16.05
N VAL A 100 -14.42 -0.28 14.93
CA VAL A 100 -13.56 0.40 13.97
C VAL A 100 -14.31 0.66 12.67
N GLU A 101 -14.42 1.93 12.30
CA GLU A 101 -14.90 2.32 10.97
C GLU A 101 -13.79 2.16 9.94
N PHE A 102 -14.02 1.31 8.93
CA PHE A 102 -13.11 1.09 7.81
C PHE A 102 -13.62 1.75 6.53
N ARG A 103 -12.67 2.18 5.69
CA ARG A 103 -12.90 2.40 4.27
C ARG A 103 -12.13 1.38 3.44
N TYR A 104 -12.70 1.06 2.28
CA TYR A 104 -12.18 0.10 1.32
C TYR A 104 -11.98 0.80 -0.01
N GLY A 105 -10.77 0.79 -0.55
CA GLY A 105 -10.54 1.44 -1.83
C GLY A 105 -9.10 1.40 -2.33
N TYR A 106 -8.87 2.17 -3.38
CA TYR A 106 -7.63 2.13 -4.15
C TYR A 106 -7.10 3.54 -4.35
N HIS A 107 -5.77 3.69 -4.37
CA HIS A 107 -5.18 4.91 -4.90
C HIS A 107 -5.38 4.97 -6.42
N ALA A 108 -5.88 6.10 -6.92
CA ALA A 108 -6.14 6.30 -8.35
C ALA A 108 -4.89 6.17 -9.23
N ILE A 109 -3.73 6.54 -8.67
CA ILE A 109 -2.41 6.32 -9.27
C ILE A 109 -1.59 5.54 -8.23
N PRO A 110 -1.37 4.23 -8.43
CA PRO A 110 -0.73 3.41 -7.41
C PRO A 110 0.76 3.74 -7.30
N SER A 111 1.28 3.75 -6.07
CA SER A 111 2.72 3.92 -5.82
C SER A 111 3.51 2.64 -6.05
N MET A 112 2.86 1.47 -6.04
CA MET A 112 3.49 0.17 -6.27
C MET A 112 2.83 -0.52 -7.46
N SER A 113 3.59 -1.36 -8.16
CA SER A 113 3.01 -2.35 -9.07
C SER A 113 2.34 -3.45 -8.25
N GLN A 114 1.35 -4.11 -8.83
CA GLN A 114 0.44 -5.06 -8.20
C GLN A 114 -0.73 -4.35 -7.50
N LEU A 115 -1.94 -4.66 -7.95
CA LEU A 115 -3.20 -4.19 -7.41
C LEU A 115 -3.29 -4.54 -5.93
N HIS A 116 -3.73 -3.59 -5.13
CA HIS A 116 -4.00 -3.81 -3.71
C HIS A 116 -5.18 -2.94 -3.28
N LEU A 117 -6.16 -3.58 -2.67
CA LEU A 117 -7.26 -2.91 -1.99
C LEU A 117 -6.76 -2.50 -0.61
N HIS A 118 -6.83 -1.20 -0.30
CA HIS A 118 -6.63 -0.70 1.04
C HIS A 118 -7.88 -0.94 1.86
N MET A 119 -7.74 -1.62 3.00
CA MET A 119 -8.69 -1.63 4.10
C MET A 119 -8.08 -0.79 5.22
N ILE A 120 -8.61 0.41 5.45
CA ILE A 120 -7.97 1.40 6.34
C ILE A 120 -8.98 1.98 7.33
N SER A 121 -8.63 1.97 8.60
CA SER A 121 -9.44 2.56 9.66
C SER A 121 -9.45 4.10 9.57
N GLN A 122 -10.57 4.71 9.94
CA GLN A 122 -10.80 6.16 9.76
C GLN A 122 -10.21 7.04 10.87
N ASP A 123 -9.47 6.49 11.83
CA ASP A 123 -8.79 7.26 12.89
C ASP A 123 -7.57 8.04 12.39
N PHE A 124 -6.85 7.48 11.41
CA PHE A 124 -5.59 8.04 10.88
C PHE A 124 -4.54 8.36 11.98
N ASP A 125 -4.57 7.64 13.10
CA ASP A 125 -3.63 7.74 14.21
C ASP A 125 -2.46 6.78 13.97
N SER A 126 -1.41 7.31 13.35
CA SER A 126 -0.20 6.54 13.07
C SER A 126 1.06 7.40 13.03
N PRO A 127 2.22 6.90 13.49
CA PRO A 127 3.52 7.55 13.29
C PRO A 127 3.95 7.59 11.81
N CYS A 128 3.44 6.70 10.94
CA CYS A 128 3.78 6.68 9.52
C CYS A 128 2.95 7.67 8.67
N LEU A 129 1.89 8.26 9.24
CA LEU A 129 1.19 9.39 8.65
C LEU A 129 1.99 10.68 8.89
N LYS A 130 2.90 10.98 7.96
CA LYS A 130 3.92 12.05 8.09
C LYS A 130 3.66 13.28 7.23
N THR A 131 3.13 13.11 6.02
CA THR A 131 3.10 14.17 5.00
C THR A 131 1.69 14.52 4.57
N LYS A 132 1.52 15.74 4.03
CA LYS A 132 0.28 16.18 3.38
C LYS A 132 -0.15 15.24 2.26
N ARG A 133 0.81 14.73 1.49
CA ARG A 133 0.55 13.72 0.44
C ARG A 133 -0.04 12.43 1.02
N HIS A 134 0.49 11.93 2.14
CA HIS A 134 -0.10 10.75 2.79
C HIS A 134 -1.54 11.03 3.23
N TRP A 135 -1.83 12.22 3.76
CA TRP A 135 -3.20 12.56 4.15
C TRP A 135 -4.14 12.61 2.93
N ASN A 136 -3.75 13.40 1.92
CA ASN A 136 -4.58 13.66 0.76
C ASN A 136 -4.77 12.41 -0.13
N SER A 137 -3.84 11.44 -0.10
CA SER A 137 -4.00 10.21 -0.87
C SER A 137 -5.18 9.36 -0.39
N PHE A 138 -5.57 9.46 0.88
CA PHE A 138 -6.72 8.74 1.47
C PHE A 138 -7.97 9.63 1.65
N ASN A 139 -7.79 10.95 1.80
CA ASN A 139 -8.87 11.88 2.20
C ASN A 139 -9.26 12.88 1.10
N THR A 140 -8.96 12.56 -0.16
CA THR A 140 -9.47 13.28 -1.34
C THR A 140 -10.00 12.27 -2.36
N ARG A 141 -10.46 12.75 -3.52
CA ARG A 141 -10.82 11.88 -4.66
C ARG A 141 -9.65 11.06 -5.22
N TYR A 142 -8.44 11.23 -4.69
CA TYR A 142 -7.30 10.36 -4.99
C TYR A 142 -7.54 8.92 -4.50
N PHE A 143 -8.31 8.75 -3.43
CA PHE A 143 -8.79 7.45 -2.97
C PHE A 143 -10.12 7.12 -3.64
N LEU A 144 -10.14 6.08 -4.45
CA LEU A 144 -11.31 5.58 -5.15
C LEU A 144 -11.98 4.51 -4.28
N ASP A 145 -13.22 4.73 -3.86
CA ASP A 145 -13.97 3.75 -3.07
C ASP A 145 -14.20 2.47 -3.90
N SER A 146 -14.01 1.31 -3.26
CA SER A 146 -13.97 0.02 -3.96
C SER A 146 -15.30 -0.31 -4.64
N ALA A 147 -16.44 -0.02 -3.99
CA ALA A 147 -17.77 -0.16 -4.59
C ALA A 147 -17.95 0.66 -5.89
N ASP A 148 -17.39 1.88 -5.95
CA ASP A 148 -17.45 2.71 -7.15
C ASP A 148 -16.56 2.18 -8.26
N VAL A 149 -15.39 1.63 -7.92
CA VAL A 149 -14.48 0.98 -8.86
C VAL A 149 -15.13 -0.27 -9.46
N ILE A 150 -15.75 -1.11 -8.63
CA ILE A 150 -16.49 -2.31 -9.06
C ILE A 150 -17.59 -1.93 -10.02
N ARG A 151 -18.46 -0.98 -9.64
CA ARG A 151 -19.56 -0.49 -10.48
C ARG A 151 -19.07 0.04 -11.82
N CYS A 152 -18.02 0.85 -11.81
CA CYS A 152 -17.41 1.39 -13.03
C CYS A 152 -16.91 0.29 -13.96
N LEU A 153 -16.23 -0.72 -13.42
CA LEU A 153 -15.71 -1.87 -14.17
C LEU A 153 -16.84 -2.72 -14.77
N GLU A 154 -17.93 -2.93 -14.03
CA GLU A 154 -19.11 -3.67 -14.50
C GLU A 154 -19.86 -2.94 -15.61
N GLU A 155 -20.13 -1.65 -15.44
CA GLU A 155 -20.89 -0.87 -16.39
C GLU A 155 -20.08 -0.63 -17.67
N ARG A 156 -18.82 -0.19 -17.53
CA ARG A 156 -18.01 0.32 -18.63
C ARG A 156 -17.01 -0.69 -19.18
N GLY A 157 -16.77 -1.80 -18.47
CA GLY A 157 -15.75 -2.78 -18.81
C GLY A 157 -14.30 -2.33 -18.54
N MET A 158 -14.12 -1.14 -17.95
CA MET A 158 -12.83 -0.59 -17.57
C MET A 158 -12.95 0.39 -16.40
N VAL A 159 -11.87 0.55 -15.65
CA VAL A 159 -11.78 1.56 -14.59
C VAL A 159 -11.16 2.84 -15.16
N VAL A 160 -11.93 3.93 -15.18
CA VAL A 160 -11.41 5.25 -15.53
C VAL A 160 -10.79 5.89 -14.31
N THR A 161 -9.47 6.07 -14.33
CA THR A 161 -8.73 6.78 -13.28
C THR A 161 -8.38 8.21 -13.72
N MET A 162 -7.96 9.05 -12.77
CA MET A 162 -7.44 10.38 -13.08
C MET A 162 -6.09 10.36 -13.81
N THR A 163 -5.77 11.48 -14.46
CA THR A 163 -4.44 11.72 -15.05
C THR A 163 -3.41 12.04 -13.95
N PRO A 164 -2.10 11.86 -14.21
CA PRO A 164 -1.05 12.24 -13.26
C PRO A 164 -1.15 13.69 -12.79
N ILE A 165 -1.42 14.62 -13.70
CA ILE A 165 -1.56 16.04 -13.38
C ILE A 165 -2.76 16.30 -12.46
N ALA A 166 -3.90 15.65 -12.72
CA ALA A 166 -5.08 15.77 -11.87
C ALA A 166 -4.85 15.15 -10.48
N GLY A 167 -4.18 14.00 -10.42
CA GLY A 167 -3.81 13.36 -9.16
C GLY A 167 -2.84 14.21 -8.34
N GLU A 168 -1.87 14.84 -8.98
CA GLU A 168 -0.93 15.73 -8.32
C GLU A 168 -1.64 16.93 -7.67
N LYS A 169 -2.57 17.56 -8.40
CA LYS A 169 -3.41 18.64 -7.84
C LYS A 169 -4.17 18.21 -6.59
N LEU A 170 -4.69 16.98 -6.53
CA LEU A 170 -5.37 16.45 -5.33
C LEU A 170 -4.40 16.25 -4.17
N LEU A 171 -3.20 15.72 -4.43
CA LEU A 171 -2.18 15.49 -3.41
C LEU A 171 -1.63 16.80 -2.81
N GLU A 172 -1.68 17.90 -3.56
CA GLU A 172 -1.20 19.22 -3.12
C GLU A 172 -2.25 20.08 -2.42
N GLN A 173 -3.53 19.67 -2.44
CA GLN A 173 -4.62 20.43 -1.82
C GLN A 173 -4.33 20.80 -0.35
N PRO A 174 -4.82 21.95 0.13
CA PRO A 174 -4.78 22.28 1.55
C PRO A 174 -5.37 21.15 2.40
N LEU A 175 -4.81 20.93 3.59
CA LEU A 175 -5.33 19.92 4.49
C LEU A 175 -6.75 20.29 4.94
N LYS A 176 -7.63 19.29 4.95
CA LYS A 176 -8.99 19.37 5.48
C LYS A 176 -9.28 18.12 6.30
N CYS A 177 -9.91 18.29 7.46
CA CYS A 177 -10.41 17.17 8.26
C CYS A 177 -11.49 16.40 7.47
N HIS A 178 -11.48 15.07 7.56
CA HIS A 178 -12.47 14.22 6.91
C HIS A 178 -13.79 14.10 7.68
N LYS A 179 -13.81 14.52 8.95
CA LYS A 179 -14.99 14.44 9.83
C LYS A 179 -15.66 15.78 10.12
N CYS A 180 -14.99 16.91 9.89
CA CYS A 180 -15.57 18.23 10.17
C CYS A 180 -15.00 19.35 9.27
N VAL A 181 -15.44 20.59 9.51
CA VAL A 181 -15.06 21.77 8.71
C VAL A 181 -13.64 22.29 8.96
N TYR A 182 -12.89 21.71 9.90
CA TYR A 182 -11.56 22.20 10.27
C TYR A 182 -10.53 22.03 9.14
N SER A 183 -9.79 23.10 8.85
CA SER A 183 -8.72 23.15 7.84
C SER A 183 -7.38 23.45 8.51
N PRO A 184 -6.57 22.42 8.85
CA PRO A 184 -5.31 22.61 9.54
C PRO A 184 -4.23 23.23 8.63
N GLN A 185 -3.37 24.05 9.23
CA GLN A 185 -2.25 24.69 8.51
C GLN A 185 -1.10 23.70 8.19
N ASN A 186 -0.95 22.63 8.98
CA ASN A 186 0.13 21.66 8.82
C ASN A 186 -0.25 20.29 9.43
N MET A 187 0.55 19.27 9.13
CA MET A 187 0.34 17.90 9.60
C MET A 187 0.32 17.79 11.14
N PRO A 188 1.20 18.44 11.92
CA PRO A 188 1.10 18.41 13.38
C PRO A 188 -0.26 18.88 13.92
N LYS A 189 -0.77 20.02 13.43
CA LYS A 189 -2.10 20.53 13.82
C LYS A 189 -3.23 19.58 13.40
N LEU A 190 -3.11 18.95 12.23
CA LEU A 190 -4.06 17.92 11.80
C LEU A 190 -4.05 16.73 12.75
N LYS A 191 -2.88 16.13 13.03
CA LYS A 191 -2.77 14.96 13.91
C LYS A 191 -3.30 15.25 15.31
N GLN A 192 -2.97 16.42 15.87
CA GLN A 192 -3.54 16.85 17.15
C GLN A 192 -5.07 16.96 17.08
N HIS A 193 -5.61 17.49 15.99
CA HIS A 193 -7.05 17.61 15.79
C HIS A 193 -7.76 16.26 15.69
N LEU A 194 -7.15 15.25 15.04
CA LEU A 194 -7.75 13.94 14.84
C LEU A 194 -8.10 13.22 16.16
N TYR A 195 -7.34 13.44 17.24
CA TYR A 195 -7.67 12.87 18.56
C TYR A 195 -9.05 13.29 19.08
N LYS A 196 -9.58 14.44 18.63
CA LYS A 196 -10.95 14.87 18.97
C LYS A 196 -12.03 13.97 18.37
N HIS A 197 -11.74 13.22 17.31
CA HIS A 197 -12.69 12.31 16.65
C HIS A 197 -12.50 10.85 17.04
N ILE A 198 -11.43 10.53 17.76
CA ILE A 198 -11.12 9.17 18.22
C ILE A 198 -11.66 8.93 19.63
N ASN A 199 -11.66 9.97 20.46
CA ASN A 199 -12.06 9.90 21.87
C ASN A 199 -13.54 10.28 22.10
N ASN A 200 -14.32 10.46 21.02
CA ASN A 200 -15.73 10.83 21.05
C ASN A 200 -16.60 9.68 20.56
#